data_AF-A0A660SBA6-F1
#
_entry.id   AF-A0A660SBA6-F1
#
_cell.length_a   1.000
_cell.length_b   1.000
_cell.length_c   1.000
_cell.angle_alpha   90.00
_cell.angle_beta   90.00
_cell.angle_gamma   90.00
#
_symmetry.space_group_name_H-M   'P 1'
#
loop_
_entity.id
_entity.type
_entity.pdbx_description
1 polymer ?
#
loop_
_entity_poly.entity_id
_entity_poly.type
_entity_poly.pdbx_seq_one_letter_code
_entity_poly.pdbx_strand_id
1 'polypeptide(L)'
;MNKKDDFLIIGITGPFSSGCTTAAKFFETGLSTVKKKYVSLKEKIDADIAEWYNNKNKHNKSRKEIVKLLRRRQFIHALQNIDNVEFYYISMTDVMNNLILRRYFDSYRYKKGKIPDEFSEIVNGIEEWLSKNNELENNLTKIFNYLDNFSFEEAELVFNYLKVDLPKLRDIFHEKFNNDPSLLFKLMQNIGNNLRRVGDPFDSVSEFKNTTFLQILAREAGTIQKYHRKHKKQKSSKDIRTYYVIECLRNPGEVLYFRKRFYEFYLFSIYADEEKRFERAKDKYGFSLEEFKMIDKRDQGGDFTTEQFKQNIKQCVNLADIAITNQDQLYHFYEKLLQYYALIKFPGCVKPTRMERYMNLAYSMSLNSTCICRQVGAVIVKDDQVIGAGWNDTEPGRIGCIYRLRSDLQRTNNTSFPICSQEDYNDFKKIILNYENLDHSFCYKDEYGKFKKEKEKSGSIDPNCKEIIDKLEMRSLQQCRALHAEENAILQTSHLGGIGLNGSTIYTTTFPCELCAKKICRVGIKKIVYCEPYPKSVSMDVFLKEGISEIKMIPFEGVKSPSFFRLFKPNLDIKDLQKIELMDLNNS
;
A
#
# COMPACT_ATOMS: atom_id res chain seq x y z
N MET A 1 -14.88 4.28 -26.33
CA MET A 1 -15.82 4.48 -25.20
C MET A 1 -15.49 3.69 -23.93
N ASN A 2 -14.94 2.47 -23.99
CA ASN A 2 -14.46 1.75 -22.77
C ASN A 2 -13.03 2.11 -22.30
N LYS A 3 -12.31 2.90 -23.10
CA LYS A 3 -10.93 3.30 -22.84
C LYS A 3 -10.93 4.51 -21.90
N LYS A 4 -10.48 4.32 -20.66
CA LYS A 4 -10.27 5.42 -19.70
C LYS A 4 -9.22 6.42 -20.22
N ASP A 5 -9.36 7.67 -19.77
CA ASP A 5 -8.66 8.90 -20.14
C ASP A 5 -7.19 8.78 -20.58
N ASP A 6 -6.74 9.86 -21.25
CA ASP A 6 -5.40 10.08 -21.80
C ASP A 6 -4.29 10.29 -20.74
N PHE A 7 -4.59 10.01 -19.48
CA PHE A 7 -3.73 10.21 -18.33
C PHE A 7 -3.86 9.05 -17.33
N LEU A 8 -2.73 8.58 -16.79
CA LEU A 8 -2.68 7.49 -15.81
C LEU A 8 -1.46 7.66 -14.91
N ILE A 9 -1.65 7.51 -13.60
CA ILE A 9 -0.55 7.39 -12.63
C ILE A 9 -0.67 6.05 -11.92
N ILE A 10 0.38 5.24 -12.02
CA ILE A 10 0.55 4.03 -11.21
C ILE A 10 1.52 4.37 -10.08
N GLY A 11 1.02 4.44 -8.84
CA GLY A 11 1.86 4.50 -7.66
C GLY A 11 2.28 3.10 -7.23
N ILE A 12 3.49 2.93 -6.70
CA ILE A 12 3.97 1.64 -6.20
C ILE A 12 4.46 1.80 -4.75
N THR A 13 3.98 0.92 -3.89
CA THR A 13 4.37 0.81 -2.48
C THR A 13 4.66 -0.65 -2.12
N GLY A 14 5.40 -0.88 -1.05
CA GLY A 14 5.71 -2.22 -0.58
C GLY A 14 6.88 -2.23 0.40
N PRO A 15 7.06 -3.34 1.13
CA PRO A 15 8.22 -3.54 2.00
C PRO A 15 9.57 -3.33 1.30
N PHE A 16 10.62 -3.08 2.09
CA PHE A 16 11.98 -3.02 1.57
C PHE A 16 12.31 -4.29 0.78
N SER A 17 12.91 -4.13 -0.41
CA SER A 17 13.26 -5.23 -1.32
C SER A 17 12.09 -6.13 -1.79
N SER A 18 10.85 -5.65 -1.73
CA SER A 18 9.67 -6.37 -2.27
C SER A 18 9.62 -6.44 -3.80
N GLY A 19 10.30 -5.53 -4.51
CA GLY A 19 10.34 -5.45 -5.97
C GLY A 19 9.63 -4.24 -6.58
N CYS A 20 9.40 -3.17 -5.81
CA CYS A 20 8.79 -1.92 -6.30
C CYS A 20 9.51 -1.36 -7.53
N THR A 21 10.84 -1.23 -7.48
CA THR A 21 11.66 -0.76 -8.61
C THR A 21 11.53 -1.67 -9.83
N THR A 22 11.42 -2.98 -9.62
CA THR A 22 11.25 -3.96 -10.71
C THR A 22 9.91 -3.78 -11.42
N ALA A 23 8.84 -3.52 -10.66
CA ALA A 23 7.53 -3.20 -11.22
C ALA A 23 7.53 -1.84 -11.94
N ALA A 24 8.22 -0.83 -11.41
CA ALA A 24 8.33 0.47 -12.08
C ALA A 24 9.04 0.36 -13.44
N LYS A 25 10.19 -0.34 -13.48
CA LYS A 25 10.94 -0.61 -14.72
C LYS A 25 10.16 -1.44 -15.73
N PHE A 26 9.31 -2.37 -15.26
CA PHE A 26 8.38 -3.09 -16.13
C PHE A 26 7.46 -2.11 -16.88
N PHE A 27 6.84 -1.14 -16.20
CA PHE A 27 5.97 -0.17 -16.87
C PHE A 27 6.74 0.75 -17.83
N GLU A 28 7.93 1.20 -17.42
CA GLU A 28 8.77 2.09 -18.23
C GLU A 28 9.27 1.44 -19.52
N THR A 29 9.85 0.24 -19.44
CA THR A 29 10.59 -0.38 -20.57
C THR A 29 10.09 -1.78 -20.94
N GLY A 30 9.57 -2.55 -19.99
CA GLY A 30 9.18 -3.96 -20.19
C GLY A 30 7.80 -4.17 -20.82
N LEU A 31 6.86 -3.23 -20.61
CA LEU A 31 5.45 -3.38 -20.92
C LEU A 31 5.19 -3.72 -22.38
N SER A 32 5.82 -2.98 -23.30
CA SER A 32 5.62 -3.16 -24.75
C SER A 32 6.10 -4.54 -25.23
N THR A 33 7.26 -4.98 -24.75
CA THR A 33 7.86 -6.29 -25.08
C THR A 33 7.00 -7.43 -24.55
N VAL A 34 6.61 -7.39 -23.27
CA VAL A 34 5.78 -8.45 -22.67
C VAL A 34 4.41 -8.48 -23.33
N LYS A 35 3.77 -7.32 -23.56
CA LYS A 35 2.49 -7.25 -24.28
C LYS A 35 2.56 -7.89 -25.67
N LYS A 36 3.59 -7.59 -26.47
CA LYS A 36 3.78 -8.19 -27.81
C LYS A 36 3.88 -9.72 -27.72
N LYS A 37 4.68 -10.25 -26.77
CA LYS A 37 4.82 -11.69 -26.53
C LYS A 37 3.51 -12.36 -26.10
N TYR A 38 2.65 -11.66 -25.34
CA TYR A 38 1.33 -12.19 -24.96
C TYR A 38 0.35 -12.20 -26.13
N VAL A 39 0.34 -11.12 -26.92
CA VAL A 39 -0.55 -11.00 -28.09
C VAL A 39 -0.21 -12.03 -29.16
N SER A 40 1.07 -12.38 -29.35
CA SER A 40 1.46 -13.41 -30.33
C SER A 40 0.94 -14.82 -30.01
N LEU A 41 0.47 -15.07 -28.78
CA LEU A 41 -0.16 -16.34 -28.41
C LEU A 41 -1.58 -16.51 -28.96
N LYS A 42 -2.17 -15.47 -29.56
CA LYS A 42 -3.56 -15.45 -30.03
C LYS A 42 -3.84 -16.61 -30.98
N GLU A 43 -3.05 -16.75 -32.05
CA GLU A 43 -3.28 -17.75 -33.11
C GLU A 43 -3.28 -19.17 -32.55
N LYS A 44 -2.30 -19.48 -31.68
CA LYS A 44 -2.24 -20.77 -30.99
C LYS A 44 -3.47 -21.02 -30.12
N ILE A 45 -3.89 -20.02 -29.33
CA ILE A 45 -5.07 -20.14 -28.46
C ILE A 45 -6.35 -20.32 -29.28
N ASP A 46 -6.50 -19.59 -30.38
CA ASP A 46 -7.64 -19.72 -31.29
C ASP A 46 -7.68 -21.10 -31.95
N ALA A 47 -6.52 -21.65 -32.35
CA ALA A 47 -6.39 -23.01 -32.85
C ALA A 47 -6.78 -24.06 -31.78
N ASP A 48 -6.28 -23.92 -30.54
CA ASP A 48 -6.61 -24.82 -29.43
C ASP A 48 -8.11 -24.79 -29.09
N ILE A 49 -8.75 -23.62 -29.21
CA ILE A 49 -10.21 -23.45 -29.00
C ILE A 49 -10.99 -24.10 -30.15
N ALA A 50 -10.58 -23.88 -31.40
CA ALA A 50 -11.23 -24.46 -32.57
C ALA A 50 -11.15 -25.99 -32.56
N GLU A 51 -9.99 -26.55 -32.23
CA GLU A 51 -9.78 -27.98 -32.04
C GLU A 51 -10.79 -28.56 -31.02
N TRP A 52 -10.96 -27.88 -29.88
CA TRP A 52 -11.89 -28.31 -28.84
C TRP A 52 -13.35 -28.33 -29.33
N TYR A 53 -13.79 -27.31 -30.07
CA TYR A 53 -15.15 -27.27 -30.63
C TYR A 53 -15.38 -28.36 -31.67
N ASN A 54 -14.40 -28.61 -32.54
CA ASN A 54 -14.50 -29.60 -33.61
C ASN A 54 -14.49 -31.05 -33.07
N ASN A 55 -13.80 -31.29 -31.96
CA ASN A 55 -13.60 -32.62 -31.38
C ASN A 55 -14.38 -32.82 -30.06
N LYS A 56 -15.51 -32.12 -29.88
CA LYS A 56 -16.28 -32.08 -28.62
C LYS A 56 -16.67 -33.46 -28.06
N ASN A 57 -16.79 -34.48 -28.93
CA ASN A 57 -17.13 -35.87 -28.55
C ASN A 57 -15.91 -36.77 -28.29
N LYS A 58 -14.68 -36.31 -28.58
CA LYS A 58 -13.43 -37.11 -28.49
C LYS A 58 -12.40 -36.55 -27.50
N HIS A 59 -12.57 -35.34 -26.98
CA HIS A 59 -11.58 -34.71 -26.12
C HIS A 59 -11.73 -35.07 -24.64
N ASN A 60 -10.60 -35.47 -24.03
CA ASN A 60 -10.39 -35.55 -22.58
C ASN A 60 -10.22 -34.16 -21.90
N LYS A 61 -10.22 -33.05 -22.66
CA LYS A 61 -10.04 -31.70 -22.08
C LYS A 61 -11.26 -31.31 -21.25
N SER A 62 -11.05 -31.04 -19.97
CA SER A 62 -12.12 -30.70 -19.03
C SER A 62 -12.74 -29.34 -19.35
N ARG A 63 -14.02 -29.12 -18.99
CA ARG A 63 -14.69 -27.80 -19.06
C ARG A 63 -13.83 -26.66 -18.46
N LYS A 64 -13.01 -26.96 -17.46
CA LYS A 64 -12.13 -25.97 -16.80
C LYS A 64 -11.02 -25.48 -17.75
N GLU A 65 -10.47 -26.35 -18.59
CA GLU A 65 -9.36 -26.03 -19.48
C GLU A 65 -9.82 -25.12 -20.63
N ILE A 66 -10.96 -25.42 -21.27
CA ILE A 66 -11.51 -24.57 -22.32
C ILE A 66 -11.89 -23.19 -21.79
N VAL A 67 -12.47 -23.09 -20.58
CA VAL A 67 -12.78 -21.80 -19.95
C VAL A 67 -11.51 -20.97 -19.71
N LYS A 68 -10.37 -21.62 -19.38
CA LYS A 68 -9.07 -20.94 -19.22
C LYS A 68 -8.59 -20.36 -20.55
N LEU A 69 -8.68 -21.12 -21.65
CA LEU A 69 -8.32 -20.64 -22.99
C LEU A 69 -9.22 -19.46 -23.44
N LEU A 70 -10.54 -19.58 -23.26
CA LEU A 70 -11.50 -18.53 -23.60
C LEU A 70 -11.24 -17.23 -22.83
N ARG A 71 -10.94 -17.32 -21.53
CA ARG A 71 -10.54 -16.16 -20.71
C ARG A 71 -9.24 -15.53 -21.20
N ARG A 72 -8.24 -16.35 -21.56
CA ARG A 72 -6.97 -15.86 -22.10
C ARG A 72 -7.15 -15.15 -23.43
N ARG A 73 -8.03 -15.65 -24.30
CA ARG A 73 -8.41 -14.98 -25.54
C ARG A 73 -9.06 -13.61 -25.30
N GLN A 74 -10.01 -13.52 -24.36
CA GLN A 74 -10.63 -12.23 -23.99
C GLN A 74 -9.60 -11.23 -23.48
N PHE A 75 -8.67 -11.68 -22.64
CA PHE A 75 -7.57 -10.86 -22.16
C PHE A 75 -6.67 -10.37 -23.30
N ILE A 76 -6.28 -11.24 -24.23
CA ILE A 76 -5.48 -10.87 -25.40
C ILE A 76 -6.22 -9.85 -26.28
N HIS A 77 -7.51 -10.03 -26.51
CA HIS A 77 -8.32 -9.08 -27.27
C HIS A 77 -8.30 -7.68 -26.62
N ALA A 78 -8.43 -7.60 -25.29
CA ALA A 78 -8.29 -6.33 -24.57
C ALA A 78 -6.89 -5.73 -24.75
N LEU A 79 -5.82 -6.53 -24.67
CA LEU A 79 -4.45 -6.06 -24.89
C LEU A 79 -4.23 -5.51 -26.31
N GLN A 80 -4.82 -6.12 -27.34
CA GLN A 80 -4.72 -5.65 -28.72
C GLN A 80 -5.32 -4.25 -28.91
N ASN A 81 -6.39 -3.94 -28.16
CA ASN A 81 -7.09 -2.65 -28.21
C ASN A 81 -6.52 -1.57 -27.28
N ILE A 82 -5.48 -1.90 -26.50
CA ILE A 82 -4.73 -0.91 -25.71
C ILE A 82 -3.62 -0.36 -26.60
N ASP A 83 -3.47 0.97 -26.65
CA ASP A 83 -2.41 1.57 -27.47
C ASP A 83 -1.05 1.37 -26.81
N ASN A 84 0.02 1.41 -27.61
CA ASN A 84 1.37 1.45 -27.07
C ASN A 84 1.63 2.85 -26.52
N VAL A 85 1.78 2.95 -25.21
CA VAL A 85 2.05 4.22 -24.51
C VAL A 85 3.33 4.05 -23.70
N GLU A 86 4.13 5.11 -23.70
CA GLU A 86 5.34 5.21 -22.90
C GLU A 86 5.01 5.68 -21.49
N PHE A 87 5.50 4.97 -20.48
CA PHE A 87 5.45 5.41 -19.09
C PHE A 87 6.69 6.23 -18.75
N TYR A 88 6.49 7.40 -18.15
CA TYR A 88 7.56 8.15 -17.52
C TYR A 88 7.74 7.67 -16.07
N TYR A 89 8.90 7.09 -15.78
CA TYR A 89 9.26 6.63 -14.44
C TYR A 89 9.76 7.79 -13.57
N ILE A 90 9.15 7.93 -12.39
CA ILE A 90 9.54 8.86 -11.33
C ILE A 90 9.95 8.05 -10.09
N SER A 91 11.22 8.14 -9.71
CA SER A 91 11.71 7.57 -8.45
C SER A 91 11.56 8.59 -7.31
N MET A 92 10.97 8.19 -6.18
CA MET A 92 10.90 9.06 -5.00
C MET A 92 12.28 9.35 -4.40
N THR A 93 13.29 8.52 -4.68
CA THR A 93 14.69 8.83 -4.34
C THR A 93 15.20 10.00 -5.15
N ASP A 94 14.90 10.03 -6.45
CA ASP A 94 15.34 11.12 -7.34
C ASP A 94 14.60 12.42 -7.00
N VAL A 95 13.29 12.32 -6.69
CA VAL A 95 12.50 13.45 -6.14
C VAL A 95 13.15 14.03 -4.88
N MET A 96 13.58 13.17 -3.96
CA MET A 96 14.26 13.60 -2.74
C MET A 96 15.62 14.22 -3.03
N ASN A 97 16.42 13.62 -3.91
CA ASN A 97 17.70 14.17 -4.36
C ASN A 97 17.53 15.57 -4.97
N ASN A 98 16.44 15.80 -5.73
CA ASN A 98 16.14 17.13 -6.28
C ASN A 98 15.93 18.16 -5.16
N LEU A 99 15.18 17.80 -4.12
CA LEU A 99 14.94 18.69 -2.97
C LEU A 99 16.19 18.92 -2.12
N ILE A 100 17.03 17.89 -1.95
CA ILE A 100 18.35 18.00 -1.31
C ILE A 100 19.20 19.03 -2.06
N LEU A 101 19.31 18.88 -3.38
CA LEU A 101 20.10 19.79 -4.21
C LEU A 101 19.57 21.23 -4.13
N ARG A 102 18.26 21.45 -4.31
CA ARG A 102 17.66 22.79 -4.18
C ARG A 102 18.01 23.45 -2.83
N ARG A 103 17.85 22.72 -1.73
CA ARG A 103 18.18 23.25 -0.39
C ARG A 103 19.67 23.54 -0.24
N TYR A 104 20.51 22.64 -0.73
CA TYR A 104 21.97 22.79 -0.71
C TYR A 104 22.41 24.09 -1.41
N PHE A 105 21.87 24.38 -2.60
CA PHE A 105 22.15 25.63 -3.30
C PHE A 105 21.58 26.86 -2.57
N ASP A 106 20.30 26.83 -2.18
CA ASP A 106 19.60 27.99 -1.62
C ASP A 106 20.14 28.45 -0.26
N SER A 107 20.64 27.52 0.56
CA SER A 107 20.89 27.76 1.99
C SER A 107 22.34 27.56 2.42
N TYR A 108 23.10 26.76 1.68
CA TYR A 108 24.44 26.38 2.09
C TYR A 108 25.50 26.93 1.14
N ARG A 109 25.40 26.62 -0.15
CA ARG A 109 26.39 27.11 -1.13
C ARG A 109 26.35 28.64 -1.25
N TYR A 110 25.15 29.22 -1.43
CA TYR A 110 25.03 30.68 -1.63
C TYR A 110 24.95 31.49 -0.34
N LYS A 111 24.29 30.97 0.70
CA LYS A 111 24.10 31.68 1.97
C LYS A 111 25.12 31.34 3.06
N LYS A 112 26.08 30.45 2.78
CA LYS A 112 27.11 29.97 3.73
C LYS A 112 26.53 29.47 5.06
N GLY A 113 25.37 28.81 5.03
CA GLY A 113 24.81 28.13 6.20
C GLY A 113 25.72 26.99 6.69
N LYS A 114 25.46 26.47 7.89
CA LYS A 114 26.16 25.28 8.42
C LYS A 114 25.31 24.02 8.26
N ILE A 115 25.82 23.04 7.52
CA ILE A 115 25.19 21.72 7.40
C ILE A 115 25.59 20.91 8.64
N PRO A 116 24.66 20.23 9.33
CA PRO A 116 25.01 19.35 10.43
C PRO A 116 25.99 18.26 9.98
N ASP A 117 26.97 17.93 10.83
CA ASP A 117 28.06 17.00 10.51
C ASP A 117 27.55 15.62 10.07
N GLU A 118 26.38 15.19 10.57
CA GLU A 118 25.72 13.94 10.19
C GLU A 118 25.39 13.83 8.68
N PHE A 119 25.27 14.95 7.97
CA PHE A 119 24.99 15.01 6.53
C PHE A 119 26.22 15.37 5.68
N SER A 120 27.40 15.52 6.29
CA SER A 120 28.63 15.90 5.59
C SER A 120 28.96 14.98 4.40
N GLU A 121 28.77 13.66 4.53
CA GLU A 121 29.00 12.71 3.44
C GLU A 121 28.06 12.91 2.24
N ILE A 122 26.80 13.31 2.48
CA ILE A 122 25.85 13.65 1.41
C ILE A 122 26.34 14.88 0.66
N VAL A 123 26.82 15.89 1.38
CA VAL A 123 27.37 17.12 0.81
C VAL A 123 28.62 16.84 -0.01
N ASN A 124 29.55 16.06 0.56
CA ASN A 124 30.75 15.64 -0.13
C ASN A 124 30.41 14.87 -1.42
N GLY A 125 29.35 14.06 -1.42
CA GLY A 125 28.85 13.38 -2.62
C GLY A 125 28.29 14.35 -3.67
N ILE A 126 27.58 15.40 -3.24
CA ILE A 126 27.08 16.45 -4.14
C ILE A 126 28.25 17.23 -4.75
N GLU A 127 29.22 17.67 -3.96
CA GLU A 127 30.41 18.41 -4.44
C GLU A 127 31.24 17.59 -5.43
N GLU A 128 31.45 16.30 -5.12
CA GLU A 128 32.14 15.39 -6.02
C GLU A 128 31.41 15.25 -7.36
N TRP A 129 30.08 15.11 -7.32
CA TRP A 129 29.26 15.04 -8.53
C TRP A 129 29.33 16.33 -9.35
N LEU A 130 29.22 17.49 -8.71
CA LEU A 130 29.28 18.79 -9.37
C LEU A 130 30.65 19.04 -10.01
N SER A 131 31.74 18.70 -9.32
CA SER A 131 33.11 18.85 -9.85
C SER A 131 33.35 18.03 -11.13
N LYS A 132 32.63 16.92 -11.30
CA LYS A 132 32.64 16.09 -12.51
C LYS A 132 31.72 16.63 -13.63
N ASN A 133 30.88 17.64 -13.36
CA ASN A 133 29.83 18.13 -14.26
C ASN A 133 29.70 19.67 -14.23
N ASN A 134 30.78 20.39 -14.52
CA ASN A 134 30.83 21.87 -14.46
C ASN A 134 29.73 22.58 -15.27
N GLU A 135 29.35 22.04 -16.44
CA GLU A 135 28.28 22.62 -17.26
C GLU A 135 26.91 22.53 -16.57
N LEU A 136 26.62 21.40 -15.92
CA LEU A 136 25.39 21.22 -15.16
C LEU A 136 25.36 22.19 -13.98
N GLU A 137 26.46 22.31 -13.25
CA GLU A 137 26.57 23.22 -12.10
C GLU A 137 26.17 24.65 -12.47
N ASN A 138 26.71 25.17 -13.57
CA ASN A 138 26.41 26.53 -14.06
C ASN A 138 24.93 26.73 -14.43
N ASN A 139 24.23 25.65 -14.75
CA ASN A 139 22.83 25.67 -15.18
C ASN A 139 21.85 25.39 -14.04
N LEU A 140 22.26 24.80 -12.91
CA LEU A 140 21.34 24.34 -11.85
C LEU A 140 20.48 25.47 -11.27
N THR A 141 21.05 26.65 -11.02
CA THR A 141 20.26 27.79 -10.52
C THR A 141 19.19 28.24 -11.51
N LYS A 142 19.50 28.21 -12.81
CA LYS A 142 18.51 28.46 -13.86
C LYS A 142 17.43 27.37 -13.89
N ILE A 143 17.86 26.10 -13.87
CA ILE A 143 16.98 24.93 -13.85
C ILE A 143 15.98 24.99 -12.67
N PHE A 144 16.46 25.31 -11.46
CA PHE A 144 15.59 25.43 -10.29
C PHE A 144 14.58 26.56 -10.43
N ASN A 145 15.00 27.73 -10.93
CA ASN A 145 14.09 28.82 -11.23
C ASN A 145 13.01 28.43 -12.25
N TYR A 146 13.34 27.62 -13.27
CA TYR A 146 12.37 27.17 -14.28
C TYR A 146 11.41 26.09 -13.78
N LEU A 147 11.84 25.26 -12.84
CA LEU A 147 10.95 24.32 -12.17
C LEU A 147 9.88 25.04 -11.34
N ASP A 148 10.23 26.21 -10.78
CA ASP A 148 9.31 27.05 -10.01
C ASP A 148 8.45 27.93 -10.92
N ASN A 149 9.05 28.51 -11.96
CA ASN A 149 8.41 29.38 -12.94
C ASN A 149 8.40 28.70 -14.31
N PHE A 150 7.36 27.90 -14.58
CA PHE A 150 7.20 27.11 -15.80
C PHE A 150 7.40 27.92 -17.11
N SER A 151 8.63 28.04 -17.63
CA SER A 151 8.99 28.66 -18.92
C SER A 151 8.94 27.63 -20.06
N PHE A 152 8.76 28.06 -21.32
CA PHE A 152 8.76 27.15 -22.49
C PHE A 152 10.17 26.97 -23.07
N GLU A 153 11.00 27.99 -23.05
CA GLU A 153 12.24 28.02 -23.85
C GLU A 153 13.30 26.99 -23.41
N GLU A 154 13.24 26.49 -22.16
CA GLU A 154 14.28 25.61 -21.60
C GLU A 154 13.79 24.21 -21.19
N ALA A 155 12.68 23.74 -21.78
CA ALA A 155 12.11 22.45 -21.40
C ALA A 155 13.04 21.26 -21.63
N GLU A 156 13.93 21.34 -22.62
CA GLU A 156 14.90 20.29 -22.92
C GLU A 156 16.00 20.22 -21.85
N LEU A 157 16.51 21.37 -21.39
CA LEU A 157 17.55 21.43 -20.35
C LEU A 157 17.08 20.78 -19.04
N VAL A 158 15.90 21.16 -18.55
CA VAL A 158 15.35 20.61 -17.32
C VAL A 158 14.90 19.15 -17.50
N PHE A 159 14.41 18.78 -18.69
CA PHE A 159 14.09 17.37 -18.98
C PHE A 159 15.35 16.49 -18.92
N ASN A 160 16.46 16.93 -19.53
CA ASN A 160 17.74 16.24 -19.48
C ASN A 160 18.25 16.14 -18.04
N TYR A 161 18.17 17.23 -17.26
CA TYR A 161 18.51 17.20 -15.84
C TYR A 161 17.69 16.15 -15.07
N LEU A 162 16.37 16.19 -15.16
CA LEU A 162 15.49 15.30 -14.40
C LEU A 162 15.60 13.84 -14.84
N LYS A 163 15.80 13.58 -16.14
CA LYS A 163 15.76 12.22 -16.71
C LYS A 163 17.12 11.55 -16.80
N VAL A 164 18.20 12.32 -16.96
CA VAL A 164 19.54 11.82 -17.23
C VAL A 164 20.48 12.13 -16.08
N ASP A 165 20.56 13.38 -15.61
CA ASP A 165 21.60 13.78 -14.67
C ASP A 165 21.25 13.46 -13.21
N LEU A 166 20.02 13.73 -12.80
CA LEU A 166 19.55 13.47 -11.44
C LEU A 166 19.66 11.98 -11.02
N PRO A 167 19.37 10.99 -11.90
CA PRO A 167 19.67 9.59 -11.60
C PRO A 167 21.16 9.28 -11.37
N LYS A 168 22.09 9.98 -12.03
CA LYS A 168 23.54 9.77 -11.82
C LYS A 168 23.97 10.16 -10.41
N LEU A 169 23.35 11.19 -9.81
CA LEU A 169 23.62 11.56 -8.42
C LEU A 169 23.26 10.44 -7.44
N ARG A 170 22.16 9.71 -7.72
CA ARG A 170 21.79 8.54 -6.91
C ARG A 170 22.87 7.46 -6.99
N ASP A 171 23.44 7.23 -8.17
CA ASP A 171 24.48 6.22 -8.36
C ASP A 171 25.76 6.63 -7.61
N ILE A 172 26.13 7.91 -7.63
CA ILE A 172 27.26 8.45 -6.85
C ILE A 172 27.06 8.26 -5.35
N PHE A 173 25.86 8.48 -4.83
CA PHE A 173 25.57 8.17 -3.43
C PHE A 173 25.72 6.67 -3.14
N HIS A 174 25.29 5.78 -4.03
CA HIS A 174 25.51 4.35 -3.83
C HIS A 174 26.99 3.97 -3.85
N GLU A 175 27.79 4.54 -4.76
CA GLU A 175 29.24 4.31 -4.83
C GLU A 175 29.95 4.82 -3.57
N LYS A 176 29.63 6.04 -3.12
CA LYS A 176 30.28 6.66 -1.96
C LYS A 176 30.03 5.88 -0.67
N PHE A 177 28.82 5.34 -0.52
CA PHE A 177 28.42 4.56 0.65
C PHE A 177 28.57 3.04 0.41
N ASN A 178 29.33 2.59 -0.59
CA ASN A 178 29.46 1.16 -0.89
C ASN A 178 30.03 0.33 0.28
N ASN A 179 30.87 0.94 1.12
CA ASN A 179 31.44 0.30 2.31
C ASN A 179 30.47 0.23 3.51
N ASP A 180 29.48 1.12 3.57
CA ASP A 180 28.39 1.08 4.57
C ASP A 180 27.07 1.52 3.90
N PRO A 181 26.44 0.64 3.11
CA PRO A 181 25.21 1.01 2.42
C PRO A 181 24.08 1.25 3.43
N SER A 182 24.15 0.64 4.64
CA SER A 182 23.15 0.83 5.69
C SER A 182 23.04 2.30 6.11
N LEU A 183 24.17 3.01 6.18
CA LEU A 183 24.23 4.42 6.51
C LEU A 183 23.50 5.28 5.48
N LEU A 184 23.68 5.02 4.19
CA LEU A 184 22.96 5.73 3.13
C LEU A 184 21.44 5.60 3.31
N PHE A 185 20.93 4.38 3.52
CA PHE A 185 19.50 4.17 3.72
C PHE A 185 18.99 4.88 4.99
N LYS A 186 19.74 4.85 6.09
CA LYS A 186 19.39 5.58 7.31
C LYS A 186 19.30 7.08 7.09
N LEU A 187 20.30 7.66 6.41
CA LEU A 187 20.36 9.08 6.08
C LEU A 187 19.22 9.49 5.15
N MET A 188 18.97 8.72 4.09
CA MET A 188 17.88 9.00 3.15
C MET A 188 16.50 8.92 3.82
N GLN A 189 16.30 7.98 4.75
CA GLN A 189 15.09 7.95 5.56
C GLN A 189 15.01 9.13 6.56
N ASN A 190 16.13 9.60 7.13
CA ASN A 190 16.16 10.79 7.99
C ASN A 190 15.79 12.03 7.18
N ILE A 191 16.41 12.23 6.03
CA ILE A 191 16.12 13.33 5.11
C ILE A 191 14.64 13.32 4.70
N GLY A 192 14.11 12.16 4.33
CA GLY A 192 12.69 12.03 4.00
C GLY A 192 11.76 12.36 5.17
N ASN A 193 12.16 12.07 6.42
CA ASN A 193 11.43 12.49 7.61
C ASN A 193 11.52 14.02 7.82
N ASN A 194 12.72 14.59 7.69
CA ASN A 194 12.97 16.02 7.89
C ASN A 194 12.17 16.87 6.88
N LEU A 195 12.19 16.47 5.61
CA LEU A 195 11.38 17.07 4.55
C LEU A 195 9.89 17.06 4.89
N ARG A 196 9.35 15.93 5.35
CA ARG A 196 7.92 15.83 5.71
C ARG A 196 7.58 16.54 7.02
N ARG A 197 8.58 16.75 7.90
CA ARG A 197 8.40 17.39 9.21
C ARG A 197 8.42 18.92 9.10
N VAL A 198 9.39 19.48 8.38
CA VAL A 198 9.64 20.93 8.33
C VAL A 198 9.98 21.48 6.95
N GLY A 199 10.07 20.63 5.92
CA GLY A 199 10.39 21.04 4.55
C GLY A 199 11.88 21.25 4.27
N ASP A 200 12.75 20.99 5.24
CA ASP A 200 14.21 21.08 5.10
C ASP A 200 14.83 19.68 5.23
N PRO A 201 15.57 19.18 4.23
CA PRO A 201 16.24 17.88 4.29
C PRO A 201 17.28 17.76 5.42
N PHE A 202 17.91 18.88 5.82
CA PHE A 202 19.03 18.88 6.77
C PHE A 202 18.64 19.31 8.19
N ASP A 203 17.36 19.57 8.45
CA ASP A 203 16.88 19.96 9.78
C ASP A 203 16.43 18.75 10.60
N SER A 204 17.31 18.28 11.49
CA SER A 204 17.07 17.16 12.39
C SER A 204 16.44 17.57 13.74
N VAL A 205 16.37 18.86 14.08
CA VAL A 205 16.05 19.33 15.44
C VAL A 205 14.63 19.89 15.54
N SER A 206 14.17 20.63 14.53
CA SER A 206 12.90 21.35 14.62
C SER A 206 11.71 20.42 14.83
N GLU A 207 10.77 20.85 15.66
CA GLU A 207 9.51 20.15 15.87
C GLU A 207 8.61 20.19 14.63
N PHE A 208 7.65 19.28 14.59
CA PHE A 208 6.68 19.18 13.51
C PHE A 208 5.85 20.46 13.40
N LYS A 209 6.04 21.22 12.32
CA LYS A 209 5.42 22.55 12.17
C LYS A 209 3.94 22.46 11.82
N ASN A 210 3.60 21.74 10.75
CA ASN A 210 2.21 21.53 10.30
C ASN A 210 2.13 20.44 9.22
N THR A 211 0.91 20.04 8.90
CA THR A 211 0.59 18.98 7.92
C THR A 211 0.88 19.35 6.46
N THR A 212 1.21 20.60 6.16
CA THR A 212 1.49 21.06 4.78
C THR A 212 2.69 20.35 4.18
N PHE A 213 3.72 20.08 4.98
CA PHE A 213 4.96 19.46 4.52
C PHE A 213 4.85 17.94 4.32
N LEU A 214 3.82 17.29 4.87
CA LEU A 214 3.63 15.83 4.72
C LEU A 214 3.54 15.40 3.25
N GLN A 215 3.13 16.30 2.36
CA GLN A 215 2.93 16.03 0.94
C GLN A 215 4.07 16.56 0.07
N ILE A 216 5.18 17.05 0.65
CA ILE A 216 6.24 17.74 -0.11
C ILE A 216 6.84 16.87 -1.22
N LEU A 217 7.11 15.59 -0.95
CA LEU A 217 7.65 14.66 -1.94
C LEU A 217 6.65 14.41 -3.07
N ALA A 218 5.38 14.18 -2.74
CA ALA A 218 4.34 13.98 -3.73
C ALA A 218 4.07 15.24 -4.58
N ARG A 219 4.15 16.42 -3.97
CA ARG A 219 4.05 17.72 -4.67
C ARG A 219 5.19 17.88 -5.67
N GLU A 220 6.42 17.55 -5.28
CA GLU A 220 7.58 17.66 -6.16
C GLU A 220 7.52 16.65 -7.32
N ALA A 221 7.09 15.42 -7.06
CA ALA A 221 6.78 14.45 -8.13
C ALA A 221 5.70 14.99 -9.09
N GLY A 222 4.69 15.69 -8.58
CA GLY A 222 3.69 16.41 -9.38
C GLY A 222 4.28 17.56 -10.22
N THR A 223 5.29 18.28 -9.71
CA THR A 223 6.04 19.30 -10.47
C THR A 223 6.79 18.67 -11.63
N ILE A 224 7.54 17.59 -11.39
CA ILE A 224 8.24 16.82 -12.42
C ILE A 224 7.26 16.33 -13.50
N GLN A 225 6.11 15.81 -13.08
CA GLN A 225 5.06 15.38 -13.99
C GLN A 225 4.59 16.52 -14.91
N LYS A 226 4.25 17.69 -14.34
CA LYS A 226 3.83 18.88 -15.12
C LYS A 226 4.89 19.29 -16.12
N TYR A 227 6.16 19.28 -15.70
CA TYR A 227 7.28 19.67 -16.55
C TYR A 227 7.44 18.74 -17.75
N HIS A 228 7.43 17.43 -17.50
CA HIS A 228 7.49 16.41 -18.55
C HIS A 228 6.35 16.56 -19.59
N ARG A 229 5.11 16.82 -19.13
CA ARG A 229 3.97 17.05 -20.06
C ARG A 229 4.24 18.25 -20.97
N LYS A 230 4.80 19.32 -20.41
CA LYS A 230 5.11 20.54 -21.15
C LYS A 230 6.20 20.32 -22.20
N HIS A 231 7.29 19.64 -21.83
CA HIS A 231 8.35 19.23 -22.77
C HIS A 231 7.79 18.39 -23.93
N LYS A 232 6.91 17.41 -23.66
CA LYS A 232 6.27 16.63 -24.73
C LYS A 232 5.41 17.47 -25.67
N LYS A 233 4.65 18.44 -25.15
CA LYS A 233 3.83 19.36 -25.97
C LYS A 233 4.65 20.26 -26.90
N GLN A 234 5.93 20.49 -26.61
CA GLN A 234 6.80 21.26 -27.51
C GLN A 234 7.30 20.42 -28.68
N LYS A 235 7.68 19.16 -28.41
CA LYS A 235 8.21 18.25 -29.44
C LYS A 235 7.13 17.69 -30.37
N SER A 236 5.84 17.86 -30.04
CA SER A 236 4.74 17.46 -30.92
C SER A 236 3.51 18.35 -30.73
N SER A 237 2.91 18.76 -31.84
CA SER A 237 1.63 19.48 -31.89
C SER A 237 0.41 18.61 -31.56
N LYS A 238 0.58 17.30 -31.43
CA LYS A 238 -0.49 16.37 -31.00
C LYS A 238 -0.51 16.28 -29.47
N ASP A 239 -1.71 16.15 -28.89
CA ASP A 239 -1.85 15.88 -27.46
C ASP A 239 -1.28 14.48 -27.15
N ILE A 240 -0.04 14.42 -26.64
CA ILE A 240 0.63 13.16 -26.36
C ILE A 240 0.19 12.66 -24.99
N ARG A 241 -0.49 11.51 -25.01
CA ARG A 241 -0.81 10.72 -23.82
C ARG A 241 0.44 10.48 -22.96
N THR A 242 0.33 10.76 -21.67
CA THR A 242 1.44 10.61 -20.73
C THR A 242 1.02 9.79 -19.54
N TYR A 243 1.62 8.59 -19.44
CA TYR A 243 1.44 7.71 -18.29
C TYR A 243 2.65 7.83 -17.39
N TYR A 244 2.42 7.73 -16.08
CA TYR A 244 3.44 7.89 -15.07
C TYR A 244 3.46 6.67 -14.18
N VAL A 245 4.65 6.24 -13.81
CA VAL A 245 4.85 5.26 -12.75
C VAL A 245 5.71 5.87 -11.67
N ILE A 246 5.19 5.94 -10.45
CA ILE A 246 5.85 6.55 -9.31
C ILE A 246 6.19 5.44 -8.32
N GLU A 247 7.48 5.25 -8.08
CA GLU A 247 7.97 4.20 -7.20
C GLU A 247 8.29 4.72 -5.80
N CYS A 248 8.08 3.87 -4.78
CA CYS A 248 8.42 4.13 -3.38
C CYS A 248 7.56 5.22 -2.73
N LEU A 249 6.24 5.14 -2.87
CA LEU A 249 5.31 5.87 -1.99
C LEU A 249 5.32 5.20 -0.61
N ARG A 250 5.81 5.89 0.41
CA ARG A 250 6.07 5.31 1.75
C ARG A 250 5.38 6.04 2.88
N ASN A 251 4.72 7.16 2.61
CA ASN A 251 3.89 7.86 3.57
C ASN A 251 2.43 7.97 3.09
N PRO A 252 1.43 7.75 3.97
CA PRO A 252 0.02 7.91 3.64
C PRO A 252 -0.33 9.29 3.05
N GLY A 253 0.32 10.36 3.51
CA GLY A 253 0.15 11.70 2.98
C GLY A 253 0.48 11.81 1.49
N GLU A 254 1.51 11.11 1.03
CA GLU A 254 1.91 11.06 -0.39
C GLU A 254 0.85 10.35 -1.24
N VAL A 255 0.36 9.21 -0.75
CA VAL A 255 -0.71 8.44 -1.42
C VAL A 255 -1.99 9.27 -1.52
N LEU A 256 -2.37 9.92 -0.41
CA LEU A 256 -3.58 10.74 -0.34
C LEU A 256 -3.48 11.99 -1.23
N TYR A 257 -2.28 12.56 -1.41
CA TYR A 257 -2.06 13.66 -2.35
C TYR A 257 -2.47 13.26 -3.78
N PHE A 258 -1.94 12.15 -4.29
CA PHE A 258 -2.27 11.70 -5.65
C PHE A 258 -3.72 11.27 -5.78
N ARG A 259 -4.25 10.53 -4.79
CA ARG A 259 -5.64 10.06 -4.79
C ARG A 259 -6.66 11.20 -4.79
N LYS A 260 -6.41 12.28 -4.05
CA LYS A 260 -7.31 13.45 -4.03
C LYS A 260 -7.27 14.26 -5.32
N ARG A 261 -6.15 14.22 -6.05
CA ARG A 261 -5.90 15.09 -7.21
C ARG A 261 -6.18 14.42 -8.55
N PHE A 262 -6.02 13.11 -8.64
CA PHE A 262 -6.10 12.37 -9.89
C PHE A 262 -7.06 11.20 -9.75
N TYR A 263 -8.16 11.23 -10.50
CA TYR A 263 -9.08 10.09 -10.59
C TYR A 263 -8.34 8.85 -11.09
N GLU A 264 -7.61 8.96 -12.20
CA GLU A 264 -6.77 7.89 -12.79
C GLU A 264 -5.44 7.63 -12.04
N PHE A 265 -5.47 7.68 -10.71
CA PHE A 265 -4.42 7.15 -9.85
C PHE A 265 -4.82 5.75 -9.34
N TYR A 266 -3.88 4.80 -9.41
CA TYR A 266 -3.99 3.49 -8.79
C TYR A 266 -2.70 3.17 -8.04
N LEU A 267 -2.82 2.73 -6.79
CA LEU A 267 -1.70 2.32 -5.96
C LEU A 267 -1.54 0.80 -5.97
N PHE A 268 -0.36 0.33 -6.36
CA PHE A 268 0.00 -1.09 -6.37
C PHE A 268 0.85 -1.37 -5.13
N SER A 269 0.42 -2.34 -4.30
CA SER A 269 1.24 -2.87 -3.22
C SER A 269 1.94 -4.15 -3.68
N ILE A 270 3.27 -4.16 -3.63
CA ILE A 270 4.08 -5.34 -3.96
C ILE A 270 4.48 -6.05 -2.67
N TYR A 271 4.17 -7.34 -2.59
CA TYR A 271 4.50 -8.20 -1.45
C TYR A 271 5.55 -9.24 -1.83
N ALA A 272 6.50 -9.49 -0.94
CA ALA A 272 7.42 -10.63 -1.00
C ALA A 272 7.78 -11.06 0.43
N ASP A 273 8.11 -12.34 0.61
CA ASP A 273 8.39 -12.89 1.93
C ASP A 273 9.71 -12.33 2.47
N GLU A 274 9.85 -12.28 3.80
CA GLU A 274 11.03 -11.69 4.45
C GLU A 274 12.33 -12.31 3.96
N GLU A 275 12.39 -13.65 3.84
CA GLU A 275 13.55 -14.39 3.35
C GLU A 275 13.94 -13.92 1.94
N LYS A 276 12.98 -13.92 1.01
CA LYS A 276 13.23 -13.49 -0.37
C LYS A 276 13.61 -12.01 -0.48
N ARG A 277 13.07 -11.16 0.39
CA ARG A 277 13.44 -9.73 0.46
C ARG A 277 14.86 -9.56 1.00
N PHE A 278 15.24 -10.36 2.00
CA PHE A 278 16.58 -10.38 2.54
C PHE A 278 17.61 -10.85 1.50
N GLU A 279 17.34 -11.95 0.79
CA GLU A 279 18.19 -12.43 -0.31
C GLU A 279 18.44 -11.32 -1.34
N ARG A 280 17.38 -10.65 -1.80
CA ARG A 280 17.51 -9.52 -2.74
C ARG A 280 18.30 -8.35 -2.18
N ALA A 281 18.15 -8.06 -0.88
CA ALA A 281 18.88 -6.98 -0.22
C ALA A 281 20.37 -7.33 -0.10
N LYS A 282 20.67 -8.58 0.25
CA LYS A 282 22.02 -9.12 0.33
C LYS A 282 22.70 -9.11 -1.04
N ASP A 283 22.03 -9.63 -2.08
CA ASP A 283 22.59 -9.71 -3.43
C ASP A 283 22.84 -8.32 -4.04
N LYS A 284 21.97 -7.35 -3.74
CA LYS A 284 22.05 -6.01 -4.33
C LYS A 284 22.91 -5.02 -3.54
N TYR A 285 22.89 -5.10 -2.21
CA TYR A 285 23.50 -4.11 -1.33
C TYR A 285 24.49 -4.70 -0.32
N GLY A 286 24.69 -6.03 -0.30
CA GLY A 286 25.61 -6.68 0.64
C GLY A 286 25.13 -6.69 2.10
N PHE A 287 23.85 -6.45 2.36
CA PHE A 287 23.32 -6.34 3.72
C PHE A 287 23.44 -7.62 4.56
N SER A 288 23.82 -7.44 5.82
CA SER A 288 23.62 -8.42 6.88
C SER A 288 22.13 -8.52 7.27
N LEU A 289 21.77 -9.61 7.96
CA LEU A 289 20.40 -9.81 8.42
C LEU A 289 19.96 -8.73 9.43
N GLU A 290 20.87 -8.26 10.27
CA GLU A 290 20.60 -7.23 11.28
C GLU A 290 20.31 -5.88 10.63
N GLU A 291 21.12 -5.47 9.65
CA GLU A 291 20.91 -4.23 8.89
C GLU A 291 19.58 -4.25 8.15
N PHE A 292 19.29 -5.36 7.46
CA PHE A 292 18.01 -5.55 6.77
C PHE A 292 16.83 -5.42 7.73
N LYS A 293 16.85 -6.12 8.88
CA LYS A 293 15.77 -6.08 9.87
C LYS A 293 15.57 -4.70 10.45
N MET A 294 16.65 -3.97 10.71
CA MET A 294 16.60 -2.60 11.21
C MET A 294 15.93 -1.65 10.19
N ILE A 295 16.32 -1.72 8.92
CA ILE A 295 15.74 -0.89 7.85
C ILE A 295 14.26 -1.23 7.63
N ASP A 296 13.93 -2.52 7.54
CA ASP A 296 12.55 -2.96 7.31
C ASP A 296 11.64 -2.63 8.51
N LYS A 297 12.13 -2.76 9.74
CA LYS A 297 11.39 -2.35 10.96
C LYS A 297 11.08 -0.86 10.95
N ARG A 298 11.99 -0.03 10.45
CA ARG A 298 11.78 1.41 10.30
C ARG A 298 10.75 1.76 9.22
N ASP A 299 10.79 1.06 8.09
CA ASP A 299 9.83 1.22 6.98
C ASP A 299 8.38 0.87 7.37
N GLN A 300 8.21 -0.15 8.22
CA GLN A 300 6.89 -0.59 8.69
C GLN A 300 6.07 0.57 9.29
N GLY A 301 6.74 1.50 9.95
CA GLY A 301 6.15 2.68 10.58
C GLY A 301 5.53 2.42 11.95
N GLY A 302 5.30 3.52 12.67
CA GLY A 302 4.72 3.55 14.01
C GLY A 302 3.25 3.99 14.02
N ASP A 303 2.85 4.61 15.12
CA ASP A 303 1.55 5.25 15.24
C ASP A 303 1.52 6.52 14.38
N PHE A 304 0.68 6.51 13.35
CA PHE A 304 0.56 7.65 12.46
C PHE A 304 -0.06 8.87 13.13
N THR A 305 -0.74 8.73 14.27
CA THR A 305 -1.32 9.89 14.98
C THR A 305 -0.26 10.77 15.60
N THR A 306 0.85 10.18 16.06
CA THR A 306 1.97 10.86 16.71
C THR A 306 3.16 11.07 15.79
N GLU A 307 3.36 10.19 14.80
CA GLU A 307 4.55 10.17 13.94
C GLU A 307 4.19 10.31 12.44
N GLN A 308 3.29 11.25 12.13
CA GLN A 308 2.75 11.49 10.78
C GLN A 308 3.83 11.67 9.69
N PHE A 309 4.96 12.27 10.06
CA PHE A 309 6.09 12.55 9.16
C PHE A 309 7.06 11.37 9.02
N LYS A 310 6.85 10.23 9.70
CA LYS A 310 7.65 9.01 9.52
C LYS A 310 7.07 8.12 8.42
N GLN A 311 7.88 7.23 7.86
CA GLN A 311 7.39 6.26 6.88
C GLN A 311 6.37 5.33 7.54
N ASN A 312 5.37 4.90 6.77
CA ASN A 312 4.34 3.97 7.24
C ASN A 312 3.86 3.11 6.07
N ILE A 313 4.68 2.13 5.69
CA ILE A 313 4.38 1.21 4.60
C ILE A 313 3.11 0.41 4.91
N LYS A 314 2.89 0.04 6.17
CA LYS A 314 1.69 -0.70 6.58
C LYS A 314 0.41 0.04 6.17
N GLN A 315 0.33 1.35 6.47
CA GLN A 315 -0.82 2.16 6.05
C GLN A 315 -0.87 2.37 4.54
N CYS A 316 0.27 2.56 3.86
CA CYS A 316 0.31 2.69 2.40
C CYS A 316 -0.23 1.43 1.69
N VAL A 317 0.15 0.24 2.15
CA VAL A 317 -0.36 -1.02 1.62
C VAL A 317 -1.85 -1.16 1.89
N ASN A 318 -2.34 -0.73 3.06
CA ASN A 318 -3.79 -0.74 3.35
C ASN A 318 -4.56 0.20 2.41
N LEU A 319 -3.95 1.32 2.01
CA LEU A 319 -4.52 2.24 1.03
C LEU A 319 -4.45 1.71 -0.40
N ALA A 320 -3.63 0.70 -0.71
CA ALA A 320 -3.42 0.22 -2.07
C ALA A 320 -4.71 -0.27 -2.75
N ASP A 321 -4.78 -0.08 -4.06
CA ASP A 321 -5.89 -0.52 -4.90
C ASP A 321 -5.72 -1.95 -5.37
N ILE A 322 -4.46 -2.38 -5.57
CA ILE A 322 -4.12 -3.71 -6.10
C ILE A 322 -2.95 -4.28 -5.29
N ALA A 323 -3.07 -5.51 -4.81
CA ALA A 323 -2.01 -6.26 -4.17
C ALA A 323 -1.45 -7.33 -5.11
N ILE A 324 -0.12 -7.37 -5.24
CA ILE A 324 0.59 -8.28 -6.14
C ILE A 324 1.71 -8.95 -5.37
N THR A 325 1.79 -10.28 -5.43
CA THR A 325 2.90 -11.01 -4.84
C THR A 325 4.03 -11.19 -5.86
N ASN A 326 5.26 -11.04 -5.37
CA ASN A 326 6.50 -11.21 -6.11
C ASN A 326 7.31 -12.39 -5.54
N GLN A 327 6.62 -13.50 -5.25
CA GLN A 327 7.21 -14.76 -4.76
C GLN A 327 7.64 -15.68 -5.88
N ASP A 328 7.03 -15.55 -7.05
CA ASP A 328 7.27 -16.44 -8.17
C ASP A 328 8.46 -15.98 -9.03
N GLN A 329 8.63 -16.64 -10.18
CA GLN A 329 9.55 -16.22 -11.24
C GLN A 329 9.13 -14.87 -11.84
N LEU A 330 10.11 -14.12 -12.36
CA LEU A 330 9.91 -12.76 -12.89
C LEU A 330 8.86 -12.68 -14.01
N TYR A 331 8.78 -13.70 -14.87
CA TYR A 331 7.77 -13.77 -15.93
C TYR A 331 6.33 -13.77 -15.39
N HIS A 332 6.07 -14.52 -14.30
CA HIS A 332 4.74 -14.53 -13.68
C HIS A 332 4.42 -13.20 -13.01
N PHE A 333 5.41 -12.55 -12.42
CA PHE A 333 5.24 -11.20 -11.87
C PHE A 333 4.84 -10.18 -12.95
N TYR A 334 5.51 -10.23 -14.11
CA TYR A 334 5.18 -9.37 -15.26
C TYR A 334 3.82 -9.69 -15.88
N GLU A 335 3.41 -10.97 -15.92
CA GLU A 335 2.05 -11.37 -16.33
C GLU A 335 0.99 -10.71 -15.44
N LYS A 336 1.18 -10.77 -14.11
CA LYS A 336 0.27 -10.14 -13.15
C LYS A 336 0.19 -8.62 -13.36
N LEU A 337 1.32 -7.93 -13.52
CA LEU A 337 1.36 -6.49 -13.80
C LEU A 337 0.63 -6.14 -15.11
N LEU A 338 0.86 -6.92 -16.17
CA LEU A 338 0.17 -6.75 -17.45
C LEU A 338 -1.35 -6.95 -17.33
N GLN A 339 -1.78 -7.96 -16.56
CA GLN A 339 -3.19 -8.25 -16.31
C GLN A 339 -3.90 -7.05 -15.66
N TYR A 340 -3.34 -6.51 -14.57
CA TYR A 340 -3.94 -5.38 -13.88
C TYR A 340 -3.87 -4.08 -14.69
N TYR A 341 -2.81 -3.87 -15.46
CA TYR A 341 -2.75 -2.76 -16.42
C TYR A 341 -3.86 -2.84 -17.47
N ALA A 342 -4.11 -4.02 -18.03
CA ALA A 342 -5.21 -4.20 -18.97
C ALA A 342 -6.56 -3.94 -18.32
N LEU A 343 -6.75 -4.39 -17.07
CA LEU A 343 -7.97 -4.15 -16.32
C LEU A 343 -8.20 -2.66 -16.01
N ILE A 344 -7.13 -1.91 -15.74
CA ILE A 344 -7.19 -0.45 -15.60
C ILE A 344 -7.64 0.21 -16.90
N LYS A 345 -7.07 -0.18 -18.03
CA LYS A 345 -7.40 0.45 -19.33
C LYS A 345 -8.73 -0.01 -19.91
N PHE A 346 -9.14 -1.25 -19.62
CA PHE A 346 -10.36 -1.87 -20.13
C PHE A 346 -11.09 -2.61 -19.00
N PRO A 347 -11.83 -1.88 -18.14
CA PRO A 347 -12.55 -2.46 -17.01
C PRO A 347 -13.46 -3.63 -17.41
N GLY A 348 -13.40 -4.72 -16.65
CA GLY A 348 -14.17 -5.94 -16.89
C GLY A 348 -13.63 -6.86 -17.98
N CYS A 349 -12.46 -6.59 -18.58
CA CYS A 349 -11.81 -7.49 -19.55
C CYS A 349 -11.39 -8.84 -18.95
N VAL A 350 -11.16 -8.87 -17.64
CA VAL A 350 -10.87 -10.09 -16.86
C VAL A 350 -11.88 -10.15 -15.72
N LYS A 351 -12.40 -11.34 -15.42
CA LYS A 351 -13.31 -11.56 -14.29
C LYS A 351 -12.51 -11.71 -12.98
N PRO A 352 -13.04 -11.23 -11.84
CA PRO A 352 -12.36 -11.34 -10.56
C PRO A 352 -12.12 -12.80 -10.21
N THR A 353 -10.95 -13.08 -9.64
CA THR A 353 -10.59 -14.37 -9.06
C THR A 353 -11.48 -14.70 -7.85
N ARG A 354 -11.45 -15.96 -7.40
CA ARG A 354 -12.13 -16.36 -6.16
C ARG A 354 -11.65 -15.53 -4.97
N MET A 355 -10.34 -15.37 -4.86
CA MET A 355 -9.70 -14.61 -3.79
C MET A 355 -10.19 -13.17 -3.76
N GLU A 356 -10.21 -12.49 -4.90
CA GLU A 356 -10.70 -11.11 -5.03
C GLU A 356 -12.18 -10.99 -4.65
N ARG A 357 -13.04 -11.92 -5.08
CA ARG A 357 -14.48 -11.88 -4.73
C ARG A 357 -14.71 -12.03 -3.23
N TYR A 358 -14.10 -13.03 -2.60
CA TYR A 358 -14.31 -13.29 -1.17
C TYR A 358 -13.65 -12.22 -0.29
N MET A 359 -12.48 -11.71 -0.69
CA MET A 359 -11.86 -10.60 0.03
C MET A 359 -12.65 -9.30 -0.13
N ASN A 360 -13.21 -9.03 -1.32
CA ASN A 360 -14.12 -7.90 -1.50
C ASN A 360 -15.34 -8.01 -0.58
N LEU A 361 -15.92 -9.21 -0.43
CA LEU A 361 -17.01 -9.44 0.51
C LEU A 361 -16.57 -9.21 1.97
N ALA A 362 -15.39 -9.67 2.38
CA ALA A 362 -14.84 -9.40 3.71
C ALA A 362 -14.65 -7.90 3.94
N TYR A 363 -14.14 -7.15 2.97
CA TYR A 363 -14.10 -5.70 3.04
C TYR A 363 -15.50 -5.08 3.14
N SER A 364 -16.49 -5.56 2.38
CA SER A 364 -17.87 -5.08 2.52
C SER A 364 -18.42 -5.32 3.93
N MET A 365 -18.14 -6.47 4.55
CA MET A 365 -18.55 -6.75 5.92
C MET A 365 -17.88 -5.80 6.92
N SER A 366 -16.61 -5.43 6.70
CA SER A 366 -15.89 -4.50 7.58
C SER A 366 -16.56 -3.14 7.73
N LEU A 367 -17.36 -2.71 6.76
CA LEU A 367 -18.11 -1.44 6.80
C LEU A 367 -19.24 -1.43 7.84
N ASN A 368 -19.67 -2.60 8.32
CA ASN A 368 -20.61 -2.70 9.44
C ASN A 368 -19.95 -2.45 10.80
N SER A 369 -18.61 -2.41 10.88
CA SER A 369 -17.89 -2.26 12.13
C SER A 369 -18.17 -0.91 12.79
N THR A 370 -18.59 -0.95 14.04
CA THR A 370 -18.73 0.23 14.90
C THR A 370 -17.46 0.55 15.71
N CYS A 371 -16.38 -0.21 15.48
CA CYS A 371 -15.11 0.01 16.15
C CYS A 371 -14.37 1.19 15.51
N ILE A 372 -13.95 2.15 16.34
CA ILE A 372 -13.17 3.30 15.84
C ILE A 372 -11.69 3.00 15.69
N CYS A 373 -11.21 1.94 16.36
CA CYS A 373 -9.80 1.57 16.37
C CYS A 373 -9.38 0.88 15.04
N ARG A 374 -10.20 -0.06 14.51
CA ARG A 374 -10.00 -0.70 13.20
C ARG A 374 -11.35 -1.17 12.65
N GLN A 375 -11.51 -1.15 11.32
CA GLN A 375 -12.64 -1.76 10.62
C GLN A 375 -12.16 -3.04 9.94
N VAL A 376 -12.54 -4.19 10.52
CA VAL A 376 -12.10 -5.52 10.11
C VAL A 376 -13.31 -6.33 9.70
N GLY A 377 -13.18 -7.10 8.62
CA GLY A 377 -14.20 -8.02 8.15
C GLY A 377 -13.59 -9.37 7.81
N ALA A 378 -14.38 -10.42 7.98
CA ALA A 378 -14.00 -11.79 7.70
C ALA A 378 -15.15 -12.57 7.04
N VAL A 379 -14.79 -13.52 6.18
CA VAL A 379 -15.73 -14.40 5.46
C VAL A 379 -15.16 -15.81 5.45
N ILE A 380 -15.98 -16.79 5.79
CA ILE A 380 -15.63 -18.21 5.75
C ILE A 380 -16.28 -18.85 4.52
N VAL A 381 -15.46 -19.58 3.76
CA VAL A 381 -15.84 -20.23 2.51
C VAL A 381 -15.56 -21.73 2.60
N LYS A 382 -16.55 -22.53 2.20
CA LYS A 382 -16.43 -23.98 2.06
C LYS A 382 -17.10 -24.39 0.75
N ASP A 383 -16.42 -25.23 -0.03
CA ASP A 383 -16.93 -25.72 -1.33
C ASP A 383 -17.39 -24.61 -2.30
N ASP A 384 -16.64 -23.50 -2.34
CA ASP A 384 -16.94 -22.29 -3.15
C ASP A 384 -18.20 -21.52 -2.71
N GLN A 385 -18.78 -21.86 -1.55
CA GLN A 385 -19.93 -21.18 -0.94
C GLN A 385 -19.51 -20.41 0.31
N VAL A 386 -20.09 -19.22 0.50
CA VAL A 386 -19.93 -18.45 1.74
C VAL A 386 -20.83 -19.07 2.80
N ILE A 387 -20.24 -19.52 3.90
CA ILE A 387 -20.96 -20.18 5.00
C ILE A 387 -20.99 -19.35 6.29
N GLY A 388 -20.15 -18.32 6.38
CA GLY A 388 -20.11 -17.41 7.53
C GLY A 388 -19.50 -16.07 7.16
N ALA A 389 -19.96 -15.01 7.80
CA ALA A 389 -19.43 -13.66 7.64
C ALA A 389 -19.37 -12.95 9.00
N GLY A 390 -18.42 -12.05 9.16
CA GLY A 390 -18.24 -11.35 10.42
C GLY A 390 -17.52 -10.03 10.23
N TRP A 391 -17.73 -9.14 11.17
CA TRP A 391 -17.02 -7.88 11.31
C TRP A 391 -16.75 -7.65 12.78
N ASN A 392 -15.75 -6.83 13.10
CA ASN A 392 -15.48 -6.55 14.50
C ASN A 392 -16.52 -5.57 15.07
N ASP A 393 -17.23 -6.00 16.11
CA ASP A 393 -18.32 -5.24 16.69
C ASP A 393 -18.59 -5.64 18.14
N THR A 394 -19.29 -4.78 18.87
CA THR A 394 -19.76 -5.12 20.23
C THR A 394 -20.89 -6.14 20.17
N GLU A 395 -21.07 -6.88 21.26
CA GLU A 395 -22.13 -7.87 21.41
C GLU A 395 -23.55 -7.31 21.16
N PRO A 396 -24.51 -8.15 20.74
CA PRO A 396 -25.91 -7.74 20.58
C PRO A 396 -26.45 -7.01 21.82
N GLY A 397 -27.19 -5.92 21.59
CA GLY A 397 -27.75 -5.07 22.66
C GLY A 397 -26.76 -4.07 23.27
N ARG A 398 -25.50 -4.02 22.82
CA ARG A 398 -24.52 -3.01 23.24
C ARG A 398 -24.32 -1.95 22.15
N ILE A 399 -24.18 -0.70 22.58
CA ILE A 399 -23.83 0.41 21.68
C ILE A 399 -22.35 0.33 21.33
N GLY A 400 -22.06 0.35 20.02
CA GLY A 400 -20.74 0.42 19.42
C GLY A 400 -19.93 1.66 19.80
N CYS A 401 -18.61 1.62 19.62
CA CYS A 401 -17.73 2.72 20.07
C CYS A 401 -17.92 3.99 19.23
N ILE A 402 -18.18 3.87 17.93
CA ILE A 402 -18.32 5.02 17.02
C ILE A 402 -19.52 5.91 17.36
N TYR A 403 -20.59 5.33 17.92
CA TYR A 403 -21.81 6.06 18.25
C TYR A 403 -21.79 6.72 19.64
N ARG A 404 -20.76 6.48 20.45
CA ARG A 404 -20.63 7.05 21.80
C ARG A 404 -19.72 8.26 21.75
N LEU A 405 -20.21 9.41 22.16
CA LEU A 405 -19.42 10.63 22.29
C LEU A 405 -18.91 10.79 23.72
N ARG A 406 -17.81 11.53 23.90
CA ARG A 406 -17.34 11.88 25.25
C ARG A 406 -18.36 12.76 25.98
N SER A 407 -19.05 13.65 25.25
CA SER A 407 -20.09 14.54 25.78
C SER A 407 -21.33 13.80 26.32
N ASP A 408 -21.57 12.55 25.90
CA ASP A 408 -22.68 11.73 26.43
C ASP A 408 -22.57 11.54 27.95
N LEU A 409 -21.36 11.45 28.49
CA LEU A 409 -21.11 11.29 29.93
C LEU A 409 -21.45 12.53 30.77
N GLN A 410 -21.58 13.70 30.14
CA GLN A 410 -22.07 14.92 30.80
C GLN A 410 -23.60 14.99 30.76
N ARG A 411 -24.21 14.44 29.71
CA ARG A 411 -25.65 14.52 29.44
C ARG A 411 -26.46 13.41 30.10
N THR A 412 -25.82 12.47 30.77
CA THR A 412 -26.48 11.33 31.41
C THR A 412 -26.07 11.15 32.86
N ASN A 413 -27.07 10.83 33.69
CA ASN A 413 -26.88 10.31 35.06
C ASN A 413 -26.82 8.78 35.07
N ASN A 414 -26.90 8.14 33.90
CA ASN A 414 -26.92 6.69 33.79
C ASN A 414 -25.53 6.12 34.08
N THR A 415 -25.39 5.43 35.21
CA THR A 415 -24.18 4.71 35.63
C THR A 415 -23.97 3.40 34.86
N SER A 416 -24.87 3.03 33.94
CA SER A 416 -24.81 1.80 33.12
C SER A 416 -23.69 1.80 32.06
N PHE A 417 -22.67 2.65 32.19
CA PHE A 417 -21.44 2.51 31.42
C PHE A 417 -20.63 1.35 32.02
N PRO A 418 -20.65 0.15 31.41
CA PRO A 418 -20.64 -1.06 32.22
C PRO A 418 -19.24 -1.61 32.45
N ILE A 419 -18.25 -0.86 32.95
CA ILE A 419 -16.86 -1.40 33.00
C ILE A 419 -16.01 -0.91 34.19
N CYS A 420 -16.64 -0.58 35.30
CA CYS A 420 -15.95 -0.31 36.55
C CYS A 420 -16.92 -0.51 37.73
N SER A 421 -16.40 -0.77 38.93
CA SER A 421 -17.22 -0.68 40.13
C SER A 421 -17.82 0.73 40.24
N GLN A 422 -18.90 0.89 41.01
CA GLN A 422 -19.48 2.22 41.23
C GLN A 422 -18.46 3.21 41.82
N GLU A 423 -17.47 2.70 42.56
CA GLU A 423 -16.35 3.46 43.13
C GLU A 423 -15.38 3.98 42.07
N ASP A 424 -15.08 3.18 41.05
CA ASP A 424 -14.11 3.49 39.99
C ASP A 424 -14.68 4.37 38.87
N TYR A 425 -16.00 4.50 38.80
CA TYR A 425 -16.71 5.21 37.73
C TYR A 425 -16.30 6.68 37.60
N ASN A 426 -16.16 7.37 38.73
CA ASN A 426 -15.84 8.80 38.73
C ASN A 426 -14.45 9.09 38.16
N ASP A 427 -13.47 8.24 38.47
CA ASP A 427 -12.10 8.40 37.98
C ASP A 427 -12.01 8.07 36.49
N PHE A 428 -12.71 7.02 36.05
CA PHE A 428 -12.81 6.70 34.63
C PHE A 428 -13.51 7.81 33.83
N LYS A 429 -14.59 8.39 34.38
CA LYS A 429 -15.31 9.52 33.78
C LYS A 429 -14.40 10.74 33.61
N LYS A 430 -13.56 11.06 34.60
CA LYS A 430 -12.59 12.17 34.51
C LYS A 430 -11.63 11.98 33.34
N ILE A 431 -11.10 10.77 33.13
CA ILE A 431 -10.18 10.49 32.02
C ILE A 431 -10.85 10.70 30.66
N ILE A 432 -12.09 10.23 30.49
CA ILE A 432 -12.80 10.40 29.21
C ILE A 432 -13.11 11.86 28.93
N LEU A 433 -13.42 12.66 29.96
CA LEU A 433 -13.73 14.07 29.83
C LEU A 433 -12.49 14.98 29.77
N ASN A 434 -11.28 14.45 29.95
CA ASN A 434 -10.03 15.21 29.94
C ASN A 434 -9.52 15.50 28.51
N TYR A 435 -10.37 16.04 27.65
CA TYR A 435 -10.05 16.41 26.27
C TYR A 435 -10.76 17.70 25.88
N GLU A 436 -10.12 18.52 25.03
CA GLU A 436 -10.69 19.79 24.57
C GLU A 436 -11.95 19.61 23.72
N ASN A 437 -11.99 18.58 22.87
CA ASN A 437 -13.14 18.29 22.01
C ASN A 437 -13.90 17.06 22.52
N LEU A 438 -15.09 17.29 23.06
CA LEU A 438 -15.95 16.25 23.66
C LEU A 438 -16.95 15.63 22.67
N ASP A 439 -17.12 16.20 21.48
CA ASP A 439 -18.04 15.69 20.45
C ASP A 439 -17.38 14.67 19.51
N HIS A 440 -16.33 14.01 20.00
CA HIS A 440 -15.67 12.89 19.32
C HIS A 440 -15.95 11.57 20.03
N SER A 441 -15.96 10.49 19.26
CA SER A 441 -16.01 9.13 19.78
C SER A 441 -14.71 8.74 20.49
N PHE A 442 -14.76 7.72 21.35
CA PHE A 442 -13.57 7.22 22.07
C PHE A 442 -13.46 5.70 22.04
N CYS A 443 -12.22 5.19 21.99
CA CYS A 443 -11.96 3.75 21.97
C CYS A 443 -11.90 3.28 23.41
N TYR A 444 -12.90 2.51 23.84
CA TYR A 444 -13.03 2.09 25.24
C TYR A 444 -11.75 1.48 25.80
N LYS A 445 -11.13 0.57 25.02
CA LYS A 445 -9.88 -0.12 25.38
C LYS A 445 -8.76 0.87 25.73
N ASP A 446 -8.61 1.92 24.93
CA ASP A 446 -7.50 2.86 25.09
C ASP A 446 -7.69 3.75 26.33
N GLU A 447 -8.92 4.22 26.57
CA GLU A 447 -9.23 4.99 27.78
C GLU A 447 -9.15 4.11 29.04
N TYR A 448 -9.60 2.86 28.97
CA TYR A 448 -9.50 1.92 30.09
C TYR A 448 -8.04 1.55 30.40
N GLY A 449 -7.20 1.42 29.37
CA GLY A 449 -5.76 1.25 29.54
C GLY A 449 -5.12 2.42 30.29
N LYS A 450 -5.54 3.67 30.02
CA LYS A 450 -5.08 4.85 30.77
C LYS A 450 -5.54 4.80 32.22
N PHE A 451 -6.81 4.48 32.45
CA PHE A 451 -7.38 4.32 33.79
C PHE A 451 -6.62 3.29 34.63
N LYS A 452 -6.34 2.11 34.07
CA LYS A 452 -5.59 1.07 34.77
C LYS A 452 -4.19 1.55 35.15
N LYS A 453 -3.49 2.24 34.24
CA LYS A 453 -2.17 2.81 34.50
C LYS A 453 -2.18 3.89 35.59
N GLU A 454 -3.24 4.71 35.66
CA GLU A 454 -3.39 5.71 36.72
C GLU A 454 -3.65 5.06 38.09
N LYS A 455 -4.52 4.04 38.15
CA LYS A 455 -4.74 3.23 39.36
C LYS A 455 -3.49 2.49 39.82
N GLU A 456 -2.75 1.88 38.90
CA GLU A 456 -1.48 1.19 39.18
C GLU A 456 -0.40 2.15 39.71
N LYS A 457 -0.38 3.41 39.28
CA LYS A 457 0.52 4.44 39.85
C LYS A 457 0.14 4.88 41.26
N SER A 458 -1.14 4.74 41.63
CA SER A 458 -1.64 5.04 42.99
C SER A 458 -1.41 3.90 43.99
N GLY A 459 -1.07 2.69 43.52
CA GLY A 459 -0.59 1.57 44.33
C GLY A 459 0.93 1.46 44.29
N SER A 460 1.57 1.12 45.40
CA SER A 460 3.01 0.87 45.49
C SER A 460 3.40 -0.40 44.71
N ILE A 461 3.81 -0.23 43.45
CA ILE A 461 4.39 -1.30 42.63
C ILE A 461 5.92 -1.28 42.80
N ASP A 462 6.49 -2.46 43.09
CA ASP A 462 7.94 -2.69 43.11
C ASP A 462 8.59 -2.17 41.80
N PRO A 463 9.57 -1.23 41.88
CA PRO A 463 10.25 -0.67 40.72
C PRO A 463 10.80 -1.72 39.73
N ASN A 464 11.20 -2.91 40.21
CA ASN A 464 11.72 -3.98 39.36
C ASN A 464 10.64 -4.66 38.49
N CYS A 465 9.37 -4.65 38.91
CA CYS A 465 8.28 -5.23 38.11
C CYS A 465 7.79 -4.27 37.02
N LYS A 466 7.98 -2.96 37.20
CA LYS A 466 7.51 -1.92 36.28
C LYS A 466 8.18 -2.01 34.90
N GLU A 467 9.47 -2.31 34.88
CA GLU A 467 10.24 -2.47 33.65
C GLU A 467 9.83 -3.73 32.85
N ILE A 468 9.39 -4.79 33.55
CA ILE A 468 8.88 -6.03 32.94
C ILE A 468 7.47 -5.82 32.38
N ILE A 469 6.62 -5.08 33.09
CA ILE A 469 5.25 -4.73 32.67
C ILE A 469 5.27 -3.78 31.46
N ASP A 470 6.18 -2.81 31.41
CA ASP A 470 6.32 -1.92 30.25
C ASP A 470 6.95 -2.61 29.03
N LYS A 471 7.83 -3.62 29.25
CA LYS A 471 8.38 -4.47 28.17
C LYS A 471 7.38 -5.52 27.66
N LEU A 472 6.45 -5.96 28.51
CA LEU A 472 5.27 -6.69 28.08
C LEU A 472 4.32 -5.69 27.42
N GLU A 473 4.45 -5.47 26.11
CA GLU A 473 3.40 -4.86 25.28
C GLU A 473 2.13 -5.75 25.28
N MET A 474 1.53 -6.02 26.44
CA MET A 474 0.18 -6.53 26.56
C MET A 474 -0.76 -5.39 26.18
N ARG A 475 -0.83 -5.08 24.88
CA ARG A 475 -2.01 -4.47 24.27
C ARG A 475 -3.13 -5.49 24.40
N SER A 476 -3.65 -5.67 25.60
CA SER A 476 -4.64 -6.67 25.96
C SER A 476 -5.86 -6.51 25.06
N LEU A 477 -5.92 -7.29 23.98
CA LEU A 477 -7.10 -7.42 23.13
C LEU A 477 -8.29 -7.94 23.96
N GLN A 478 -8.02 -8.57 25.10
CA GLN A 478 -9.02 -9.05 26.06
C GLN A 478 -9.84 -7.91 26.69
N GLN A 479 -9.33 -6.67 26.70
CA GLN A 479 -10.06 -5.48 27.18
C GLN A 479 -10.88 -4.78 26.09
N CYS A 480 -10.81 -5.28 24.85
CA CYS A 480 -11.66 -4.78 23.77
C CYS A 480 -13.09 -5.27 23.98
N ARG A 481 -14.08 -4.36 23.90
CA ARG A 481 -15.51 -4.71 23.94
C ARG A 481 -16.01 -5.34 22.65
N ALA A 482 -15.29 -5.10 21.55
CA ALA A 482 -15.66 -5.62 20.25
C ALA A 482 -15.06 -7.01 20.07
N LEU A 483 -15.91 -7.98 19.73
CA LEU A 483 -15.46 -9.25 19.20
C LEU A 483 -14.75 -9.00 17.87
N HIS A 484 -13.78 -9.86 17.55
CA HIS A 484 -13.04 -9.76 16.30
C HIS A 484 -13.86 -10.28 15.12
N ALA A 485 -13.52 -9.85 13.91
CA ALA A 485 -14.26 -10.24 12.72
C ALA A 485 -14.21 -11.75 12.46
N GLU A 486 -13.04 -12.37 12.66
CA GLU A 486 -12.84 -13.81 12.49
C GLU A 486 -13.67 -14.61 13.50
N GLU A 487 -13.72 -14.13 14.74
CA GLU A 487 -14.53 -14.73 15.79
C GLU A 487 -16.02 -14.62 15.48
N ASN A 488 -16.49 -13.44 15.08
CA ASN A 488 -17.89 -13.25 14.70
C ASN A 488 -18.27 -14.11 13.49
N ALA A 489 -17.39 -14.28 12.50
CA ALA A 489 -17.67 -15.16 11.36
C ALA A 489 -17.83 -16.63 11.78
N ILE A 490 -17.01 -17.10 12.72
CA ILE A 490 -17.13 -18.45 13.31
C ILE A 490 -18.43 -18.58 14.10
N LEU A 491 -18.71 -17.63 14.99
CA LEU A 491 -19.90 -17.64 15.85
C LEU A 491 -21.20 -17.57 15.06
N GLN A 492 -21.26 -16.73 14.01
CA GLN A 492 -22.45 -16.62 13.16
C GLN A 492 -22.78 -17.96 12.49
N THR A 493 -21.76 -18.69 12.03
CA THR A 493 -21.96 -20.00 11.41
C THR A 493 -22.54 -20.99 12.42
N SER A 494 -22.03 -20.99 13.66
CA SER A 494 -22.52 -21.88 14.72
C SER A 494 -23.92 -21.51 15.23
N HIS A 495 -24.20 -20.21 15.42
CA HIS A 495 -25.45 -19.72 15.99
C HIS A 495 -26.67 -20.07 15.12
N LEU A 496 -26.51 -20.03 13.80
CA LEU A 496 -27.58 -20.34 12.85
C LEU A 496 -27.76 -21.85 12.59
N GLY A 497 -27.08 -22.72 13.34
CA GLY A 497 -27.11 -24.17 13.12
C GLY A 497 -26.37 -24.61 11.86
N GLY A 498 -25.33 -23.86 11.46
CA GLY A 498 -24.68 -23.97 10.16
C GLY A 498 -23.80 -25.20 9.95
N ILE A 499 -23.31 -25.32 8.72
CA ILE A 499 -22.42 -26.39 8.25
C ILE A 499 -21.08 -26.33 9.00
N GLY A 500 -20.53 -27.49 9.38
CA GLY A 500 -19.24 -27.56 10.07
C GLY A 500 -18.08 -26.90 9.31
N LEU A 501 -17.22 -26.18 10.04
CA LEU A 501 -16.13 -25.35 9.49
C LEU A 501 -14.87 -26.13 9.08
N ASN A 502 -14.78 -27.43 9.37
CA ASN A 502 -13.60 -28.22 9.06
C ASN A 502 -13.31 -28.23 7.54
N GLY A 503 -12.04 -28.00 7.18
CA GLY A 503 -11.57 -27.92 5.79
C GLY A 503 -11.86 -26.60 5.07
N SER A 504 -12.53 -25.64 5.73
CA SER A 504 -12.89 -24.36 5.11
C SER A 504 -11.70 -23.39 5.02
N THR A 505 -11.92 -22.28 4.30
CA THR A 505 -10.98 -21.16 4.14
C THR A 505 -11.59 -19.90 4.74
N ILE A 506 -10.84 -19.17 5.56
CA ILE A 506 -11.24 -17.85 6.05
C ILE A 506 -10.48 -16.75 5.31
N TYR A 507 -11.21 -15.75 4.83
CA TYR A 507 -10.69 -14.51 4.26
C TYR A 507 -10.89 -13.41 5.29
N THR A 508 -9.84 -12.69 5.68
CA THR A 508 -9.89 -11.61 6.66
C THR A 508 -9.13 -10.38 6.18
N THR A 509 -9.66 -9.19 6.44
CA THR A 509 -9.02 -7.94 5.97
C THR A 509 -7.76 -7.58 6.76
N THR A 510 -7.56 -8.19 7.93
CA THR A 510 -6.35 -8.03 8.77
C THR A 510 -5.78 -9.38 9.15
N PHE A 511 -4.53 -9.43 9.62
CA PHE A 511 -3.98 -10.69 10.10
C PHE A 511 -4.66 -11.13 11.42
N PRO A 512 -5.05 -12.42 11.58
CA PRO A 512 -5.68 -12.89 12.81
C PRO A 512 -4.78 -12.72 14.04
N CYS A 513 -5.35 -12.27 15.15
CA CYS A 513 -4.63 -12.27 16.43
C CYS A 513 -4.50 -13.69 17.00
N GLU A 514 -3.76 -13.84 18.12
CA GLU A 514 -3.51 -15.11 18.80
C GLU A 514 -4.81 -15.83 19.21
N LEU A 515 -5.81 -15.10 19.72
CA LEU A 515 -7.09 -15.67 20.13
C LEU A 515 -7.91 -16.14 18.92
N CYS A 516 -7.91 -15.38 17.84
CA CYS A 516 -8.59 -15.76 16.60
C CYS A 516 -7.90 -16.96 15.95
N ALA A 517 -6.56 -16.97 15.90
CA ALA A 517 -5.78 -18.08 15.38
C ALA A 517 -6.11 -19.39 16.12
N LYS A 518 -6.11 -19.39 17.46
CA LYS A 518 -6.50 -20.56 18.27
C LYS A 518 -7.90 -21.08 17.91
N LYS A 519 -8.87 -20.17 17.75
CA LYS A 519 -10.26 -20.51 17.38
C LYS A 519 -10.31 -21.11 15.98
N ILE A 520 -9.63 -20.50 15.01
CA ILE A 520 -9.51 -20.98 13.63
C ILE A 520 -8.94 -22.40 13.60
N CYS A 521 -7.85 -22.66 14.33
CA CYS A 521 -7.27 -24.01 14.45
C CYS A 521 -8.27 -25.00 15.04
N ARG A 522 -8.96 -24.62 16.13
CA ARG A 522 -9.89 -25.51 16.84
C ARG A 522 -11.10 -25.91 15.99
N VAL A 523 -11.63 -25.01 15.17
CA VAL A 523 -12.78 -25.30 14.29
C VAL A 523 -12.40 -26.02 12.99
N GLY A 524 -11.09 -26.26 12.77
CA GLY A 524 -10.59 -27.05 11.64
C GLY A 524 -10.49 -26.30 10.31
N ILE A 525 -10.51 -24.96 10.32
CA ILE A 525 -10.19 -24.17 9.12
C ILE A 525 -8.74 -24.48 8.70
N LYS A 526 -8.50 -24.68 7.39
CA LYS A 526 -7.19 -25.11 6.87
C LYS A 526 -6.46 -24.04 6.09
N LYS A 527 -7.11 -22.92 5.76
CA LYS A 527 -6.52 -21.84 4.96
C LYS A 527 -6.96 -20.48 5.48
N ILE A 528 -6.01 -19.56 5.63
CA ILE A 528 -6.26 -18.16 5.97
C ILE A 528 -5.73 -17.29 4.83
N VAL A 529 -6.58 -16.42 4.31
CA VAL A 529 -6.22 -15.39 3.33
C VAL A 529 -6.31 -14.02 3.99
N TYR A 530 -5.25 -13.21 3.95
CA TYR A 530 -5.17 -11.93 4.66
C TYR A 530 -4.54 -10.79 3.83
N CYS A 531 -4.92 -9.53 4.09
CA CYS A 531 -4.40 -8.37 3.34
C CYS A 531 -3.24 -7.62 3.98
N GLU A 532 -2.90 -7.89 5.23
CA GLU A 532 -1.89 -7.12 5.99
C GLU A 532 -0.45 -7.45 5.54
N PRO A 533 0.41 -6.44 5.25
CA PRO A 533 1.75 -6.68 4.68
C PRO A 533 2.77 -7.23 5.69
N TYR A 534 2.58 -6.95 6.97
CA TYR A 534 3.51 -7.30 8.04
C TYR A 534 2.72 -7.96 9.17
N PRO A 535 2.52 -9.29 9.09
CA PRO A 535 1.84 -10.02 10.16
C PRO A 535 2.74 -10.05 11.40
N LYS A 536 2.53 -9.11 12.33
CA LYS A 536 3.21 -9.09 13.63
C LYS A 536 2.37 -9.83 14.66
N SER A 537 2.38 -11.15 14.60
CA SER A 537 1.70 -11.94 15.61
C SER A 537 2.49 -13.20 15.92
N VAL A 538 2.67 -13.44 17.22
CA VAL A 538 3.21 -14.68 17.77
C VAL A 538 2.40 -15.88 17.27
N SER A 539 1.15 -15.66 16.86
CA SER A 539 0.31 -16.71 16.29
C SER A 539 0.88 -17.38 15.05
N MET A 540 1.66 -16.67 14.23
CA MET A 540 2.29 -17.28 13.06
C MET A 540 3.24 -18.40 13.47
N ASP A 541 4.15 -18.10 14.41
CA ASP A 541 5.20 -19.04 14.78
C ASP A 541 4.75 -20.07 15.82
N VAL A 542 3.78 -19.74 16.68
CA VAL A 542 3.37 -20.60 17.81
C VAL A 542 2.07 -21.36 17.57
N PHE A 543 1.06 -20.77 16.93
CA PHE A 543 -0.27 -21.41 16.82
C PHE A 543 -0.59 -21.94 15.42
N LEU A 544 0.02 -21.35 14.39
CA LEU A 544 -0.28 -21.65 12.99
C LEU A 544 0.78 -22.53 12.34
N LYS A 545 2.03 -22.52 12.82
CA LYS A 545 3.13 -23.40 12.38
C LYS A 545 3.32 -24.65 13.24
N GLU A 546 3.17 -24.56 14.56
CA GLU A 546 3.31 -25.74 15.45
C GLU A 546 2.00 -26.55 15.50
N GLY A 547 1.93 -27.66 14.76
CA GLY A 547 0.82 -28.61 14.85
C GLY A 547 0.77 -29.66 13.75
N ILE A 548 0.10 -30.79 14.01
CA ILE A 548 -0.08 -31.91 13.05
C ILE A 548 -0.91 -31.50 11.82
N SER A 549 -1.75 -30.46 11.95
CA SER A 549 -2.50 -29.91 10.82
C SER A 549 -1.95 -28.57 10.38
N GLU A 550 -1.20 -28.57 9.29
CA GLU A 550 -0.63 -27.38 8.67
C GLU A 550 -1.75 -26.45 8.14
N ILE A 551 -1.85 -25.24 8.70
CA ILE A 551 -2.76 -24.21 8.19
C ILE A 551 -2.02 -23.40 7.14
N LYS A 552 -2.57 -23.34 5.93
CA LYS A 552 -1.94 -22.58 4.85
C LYS A 552 -2.28 -21.09 4.98
N MET A 553 -1.25 -20.30 5.23
CA MET A 553 -1.30 -18.84 5.24
C MET A 553 -1.04 -18.31 3.84
N ILE A 554 -1.94 -17.48 3.32
CA ILE A 554 -1.84 -16.96 1.96
C ILE A 554 -2.03 -15.44 2.00
N PRO A 555 -1.01 -14.64 1.63
CA PRO A 555 -1.19 -13.21 1.44
C PRO A 555 -2.18 -12.97 0.30
N PHE A 556 -3.07 -12.00 0.48
CA PHE A 556 -4.03 -11.61 -0.53
C PHE A 556 -3.32 -11.05 -1.77
N GLU A 557 -3.67 -11.58 -2.93
CA GLU A 557 -3.29 -11.09 -4.24
C GLU A 557 -4.57 -10.76 -5.02
N GLY A 558 -4.65 -9.55 -5.56
CA GLY A 558 -5.87 -9.09 -6.22
C GLY A 558 -6.14 -7.60 -6.11
N VAL A 559 -7.21 -7.17 -6.78
CA VAL A 559 -7.83 -5.87 -6.59
C VAL A 559 -8.51 -5.81 -5.22
N LYS A 560 -8.21 -4.76 -4.44
CA LYS A 560 -8.85 -4.46 -3.16
C LYS A 560 -10.18 -3.72 -3.36
N SER A 561 -11.04 -3.76 -2.33
CA SER A 561 -12.41 -3.23 -2.36
C SER A 561 -12.56 -1.81 -2.95
N PRO A 562 -11.71 -0.81 -2.61
CA PRO A 562 -11.86 0.56 -3.15
C PRO A 562 -11.87 0.66 -4.68
N SER A 563 -11.16 -0.25 -5.36
CA SER A 563 -11.05 -0.27 -6.82
C SER A 563 -11.76 -1.47 -7.47
N PHE A 564 -12.42 -2.33 -6.68
CA PHE A 564 -13.02 -3.58 -7.18
C PHE A 564 -14.05 -3.34 -8.28
N PHE A 565 -15.06 -2.50 -8.02
CA PHE A 565 -16.05 -2.17 -9.04
C PHE A 565 -15.48 -1.30 -10.16
N ARG A 566 -14.55 -0.40 -9.84
CA ARG A 566 -13.88 0.47 -10.81
C ARG A 566 -13.08 -0.30 -11.88
N LEU A 567 -12.63 -1.51 -11.54
CA LEU A 567 -11.80 -2.36 -12.40
C LEU A 567 -12.58 -3.54 -12.99
N PHE A 568 -13.51 -4.14 -12.26
CA PHE A 568 -14.25 -5.32 -12.75
C PHE A 568 -15.60 -5.03 -13.38
N LYS A 569 -16.18 -3.84 -13.17
CA LYS A 569 -17.42 -3.42 -13.82
C LYS A 569 -17.09 -2.61 -15.08
N PRO A 570 -17.50 -3.06 -16.27
CA PRO A 570 -17.45 -2.24 -17.48
C PRO A 570 -18.24 -0.93 -17.31
N ASN A 571 -17.85 0.12 -18.03
CA ASN A 571 -18.57 1.41 -17.99
C ASN A 571 -19.96 1.31 -18.63
N LEU A 572 -20.09 0.47 -19.67
CA LEU A 572 -21.33 0.14 -20.36
C LEU A 572 -21.44 -1.38 -20.48
N ASP A 573 -22.67 -1.88 -20.60
CA ASP A 573 -22.90 -3.29 -20.85
C ASP A 573 -22.21 -3.73 -22.16
N ILE A 574 -21.57 -4.89 -22.12
CA ILE A 574 -20.75 -5.40 -23.24
C ILE A 574 -21.56 -5.50 -24.53
N LYS A 575 -22.84 -5.86 -24.42
CA LYS A 575 -23.76 -5.95 -25.56
C LYS A 575 -23.96 -4.60 -26.26
N ASP A 576 -24.08 -3.52 -25.49
CA ASP A 576 -24.32 -2.20 -26.04
C ASP A 576 -23.04 -1.62 -26.65
N LEU A 577 -21.89 -1.85 -26.01
CA LEU A 577 -20.58 -1.53 -26.59
C LEU A 577 -20.36 -2.17 -27.95
N GLN A 578 -20.67 -3.46 -28.09
CA GLN A 578 -20.53 -4.18 -29.35
C GLN A 578 -21.41 -3.57 -30.46
N LYS A 579 -22.63 -3.14 -30.12
CA LYS A 579 -23.50 -2.46 -31.09
C LYS A 579 -22.90 -1.13 -31.55
N ILE A 580 -22.36 -0.34 -30.62
CA ILE A 580 -21.71 0.93 -30.94
C ILE A 580 -20.49 0.70 -31.83
N GLU A 581 -19.64 -0.27 -31.49
CA GLU A 581 -18.46 -0.61 -32.30
C GLU A 581 -18.83 -1.04 -33.73
N LEU A 582 -19.93 -1.79 -33.89
CA LEU A 582 -20.45 -2.16 -35.22
C LEU A 582 -21.02 -0.96 -35.98
N MET A 583 -21.64 0.01 -35.30
CA MET A 583 -22.10 1.26 -35.93
C MET A 583 -20.91 2.09 -36.43
N ASP A 584 -19.85 2.20 -35.64
CA ASP A 584 -18.64 2.92 -36.03
C ASP A 584 -17.96 2.27 -37.25
N LEU A 585 -17.90 0.94 -37.31
CA LEU A 585 -17.36 0.20 -38.46
C LEU A 585 -18.19 0.35 -39.72
N ASN A 586 -19.51 0.51 -39.61
CA ASN A 586 -20.38 0.73 -40.76
C ASN A 586 -20.36 2.20 -41.27
N ASN A 587 -19.89 3.13 -40.44
CA ASN A 587 -19.80 4.55 -40.73
C ASN A 587 -18.37 5.01 -41.12
N SER A 588 -17.38 4.12 -41.10
CA SER A 588 -15.98 4.34 -41.50
C SER A 588 -15.64 3.55 -42.76
#